data_AF-A0A9D1MQJ3-F1
#
_entry.id   AF-A0A9D1MQJ3-F1
#
_cell.length_a   1.000
_cell.length_b   1.000
_cell.length_c   1.000
_cell.angle_alpha   90.00
_cell.angle_beta   90.00
_cell.angle_gamma   90.00
#
_symmetry.space_group_name_H-M   'P 1'
#
loop_
_entity.id
_entity.type
_entity.pdbx_description
1 polymer ?
#
loop_
_entity_poly.entity_id
_entity_poly.type
_entity_poly.pdbx_seq_one_letter_code
_entity_poly.pdbx_strand_id
1 'polypeptide(L)'
;MNFFKNNKGFTLVELVVVIAILGILAGIAIPRFMDATASARGAKIVADLRTIDSAIMMYQAKEGKLPEDKNGGELKPNYVAAWPVPPSGDVIITTTNGAAKKIEDKDIAETYTLDTVNGRAMIGNDTVDSLITPKQ
;
A
#
# COMPACT_ATOMS: atom_id res chain seq x y z
N MET A 1 -24.76 54.65 26.01
CA MET A 1 -25.79 53.80 25.36
C MET A 1 -25.28 52.37 25.41
N ASN A 2 -25.79 51.55 26.34
CA ASN A 2 -25.24 50.22 26.63
C ASN A 2 -25.62 49.22 25.54
N PHE A 3 -24.61 48.62 24.91
CA PHE A 3 -24.78 47.49 24.00
C PHE A 3 -25.08 46.23 24.82
N PHE A 4 -26.34 45.78 24.84
CA PHE A 4 -26.67 44.43 25.30
C PHE A 4 -26.08 43.42 24.30
N LYS A 5 -24.87 42.94 24.60
CA LYS A 5 -24.21 41.90 23.83
C LYS A 5 -24.94 40.59 24.11
N ASN A 6 -25.77 40.16 23.16
CA ASN A 6 -26.51 38.90 23.18
C ASN A 6 -25.54 37.73 23.03
N ASN A 7 -24.83 37.37 24.10
CA ASN A 7 -23.96 36.19 24.13
C ASN A 7 -24.83 34.94 24.17
N LYS A 8 -25.27 34.45 23.00
CA LYS A 8 -25.86 33.11 22.86
C LYS A 8 -24.76 32.09 23.17
N GLY A 9 -24.72 31.60 24.41
CA GLY A 9 -23.84 30.51 24.80
C GLY A 9 -24.28 29.19 24.17
N PHE A 10 -23.31 28.33 23.86
CA PHE A 10 -23.55 26.97 23.38
C PHE A 10 -24.26 26.16 24.48
N THR A 11 -25.35 25.47 24.17
CA THR A 11 -26.04 24.63 25.16
C THR A 11 -25.34 23.27 25.27
N LEU A 12 -25.38 22.66 26.47
CA LEU A 12 -24.86 21.30 26.67
C LEU A 12 -25.59 20.28 25.79
N VAL A 13 -26.89 20.49 25.55
CA VAL A 13 -27.70 19.61 24.70
C VAL A 13 -27.23 19.67 23.24
N GLU A 14 -26.93 20.86 22.71
CA GLU A 14 -26.37 21.02 21.36
C GLU A 14 -25.04 20.26 21.22
N LEU A 15 -24.16 20.34 22.23
CA LEU A 15 -22.89 19.62 22.20
C LEU A 15 -23.09 18.10 22.22
N VAL A 16 -23.99 17.59 23.06
CA VAL A 16 -24.26 16.15 23.18
C VAL A 16 -24.83 15.57 21.88
N VAL A 17 -25.75 16.28 21.22
CA VAL A 17 -26.31 15.83 19.93
C VAL A 17 -25.23 15.81 18.84
N VAL A 18 -24.34 16.82 18.81
CA VAL A 18 -23.26 16.88 17.82
C VAL A 18 -22.28 15.72 17.98
N ILE A 19 -21.81 15.44 19.20
CA ILE A 19 -20.88 14.31 19.41
C ILE A 19 -21.55 12.95 19.16
N ALA A 20 -22.86 12.83 19.42
CA ALA A 20 -23.61 11.63 19.10
C ALA A 20 -23.65 11.36 17.59
N ILE A 21 -23.94 12.38 16.78
CA ILE A 21 -23.93 12.27 15.31
C ILE A 21 -22.50 11.99 14.80
N LEU A 22 -21.50 12.70 15.31
CA LEU A 22 -20.09 12.46 14.96
C LEU A 22 -19.65 11.04 15.31
N GLY A 23 -20.11 10.48 16.44
CA GLY A 23 -19.85 9.10 16.83
C GLY A 23 -20.40 8.08 15.83
N ILE A 24 -21.64 8.27 15.36
CA ILE A 24 -22.26 7.39 14.36
C ILE A 24 -21.49 7.47 13.03
N LEU A 25 -21.20 8.69 12.57
CA LEU A 25 -20.45 8.89 11.32
C LEU A 25 -19.04 8.29 11.40
N ALA A 26 -18.34 8.51 12.50
CA ALA A 26 -17.01 7.95 12.74
C ALA A 26 -17.03 6.40 12.73
N GLY A 27 -18.06 5.80 13.34
CA GLY A 27 -18.21 4.33 13.38
C GLY A 27 -18.29 3.67 12.00
N ILE A 28 -18.88 4.34 11.01
CA ILE A 28 -18.97 3.82 9.62
C ILE A 28 -17.75 4.26 8.80
N ALA A 29 -17.27 5.49 9.00
CA ALA A 29 -16.21 6.08 8.20
C ALA A 29 -14.84 5.45 8.45
N ILE A 30 -14.48 5.19 9.72
CA ILE A 30 -13.16 4.66 10.12
C ILE A 30 -12.85 3.31 9.44
N PRO A 31 -13.68 2.25 9.57
CA PRO A 31 -13.34 0.96 8.97
C PRO A 31 -13.26 1.03 7.44
N ARG A 32 -14.12 1.83 6.79
CA ARG A 32 -14.06 2.05 5.34
C ARG A 32 -12.77 2.75 4.91
N PHE A 33 -12.34 3.75 5.68
CA PHE A 33 -11.09 4.46 5.39
C PHE A 33 -9.87 3.55 5.59
N MET A 34 -9.88 2.67 6.59
CA MET A 34 -8.83 1.68 6.81
C MET A 34 -8.72 0.70 5.64
N ASP A 35 -9.84 0.12 5.18
CA ASP A 35 -9.84 -0.79 4.03
C ASP A 35 -9.38 -0.08 2.73
N ALA A 36 -9.80 1.18 2.52
CA ALA A 36 -9.36 1.96 1.36
C ALA A 36 -7.85 2.22 1.38
N THR A 37 -7.31 2.57 2.55
CA THR A 37 -5.85 2.76 2.73
C THR A 37 -5.10 1.45 2.51
N ALA A 38 -5.60 0.33 3.05
CA ALA A 38 -5.00 -0.98 2.87
C ALA A 38 -5.02 -1.43 1.39
N SER A 39 -6.09 -1.13 0.65
CA SER A 39 -6.17 -1.37 -0.79
C SER A 39 -5.17 -0.53 -1.58
N ALA A 40 -4.99 0.75 -1.23
CA ALA A 40 -4.00 1.61 -1.85
C ALA A 40 -2.57 1.10 -1.63
N ARG A 41 -2.26 0.59 -0.43
CA ARG A 41 -0.97 -0.04 -0.14
C ARG A 41 -0.74 -1.32 -0.97
N GLY A 42 -1.78 -2.13 -1.15
CA GLY A 42 -1.70 -3.32 -2.02
C GLY A 42 -1.44 -2.97 -3.48
N ALA A 43 -2.14 -1.95 -4.00
CA ALA A 43 -1.89 -1.44 -5.34
C ALA A 43 -0.46 -0.90 -5.51
N LYS A 44 0.08 -0.22 -4.47
CA LYS A 44 1.48 0.21 -4.44
C LYS A 44 2.45 -0.97 -4.54
N ILE A 45 2.24 -2.04 -3.76
CA ILE A 45 3.09 -3.24 -3.81
C ILE A 45 3.12 -3.83 -5.22
N VAL A 46 1.95 -3.99 -5.84
CA VAL A 46 1.85 -4.51 -7.21
C VAL A 46 2.55 -3.59 -8.22
N ALA A 47 2.41 -2.27 -8.08
CA ALA A 47 3.07 -1.30 -8.94
C ALA A 47 4.60 -1.31 -8.78
N ASP A 48 5.10 -1.39 -7.55
CA ASP A 48 6.53 -1.45 -7.24
C ASP A 48 7.16 -2.72 -7.83
N LEU A 49 6.53 -3.88 -7.64
CA LEU A 49 7.01 -5.15 -8.21
C LEU A 49 7.08 -5.08 -9.74
N ARG A 50 6.06 -4.54 -10.41
CA ARG A 50 6.08 -4.36 -11.88
C ARG A 50 7.14 -3.38 -12.36
N THR A 51 7.42 -2.35 -11.58
CA THR A 51 8.48 -1.37 -11.88
C THR A 51 9.84 -2.04 -11.80
N ILE A 52 10.08 -2.85 -10.77
CA ILE A 52 11.31 -3.63 -10.62
C ILE A 52 11.42 -4.66 -11.77
N ASP A 53 10.36 -5.41 -12.09
CA ASP A 53 10.35 -6.36 -13.21
C ASP A 53 10.76 -5.69 -14.52
N SER A 54 10.23 -4.50 -14.80
CA SER A 54 10.57 -3.72 -15.99
C SER A 54 12.06 -3.33 -16.00
N ALA A 55 12.62 -2.98 -14.84
CA ALA A 55 14.04 -2.69 -14.71
C ALA A 55 14.93 -3.93 -14.89
N ILE A 56 14.52 -5.08 -14.36
CA ILE A 56 15.20 -6.37 -14.59
C ILE A 56 15.24 -6.68 -16.09
N MET A 57 14.10 -6.55 -16.79
CA MET A 57 14.03 -6.78 -18.23
C MET A 57 14.96 -5.85 -19.01
N MET A 58 15.03 -4.57 -18.63
CA MET A 58 15.91 -3.60 -19.28
C MET A 58 17.39 -3.90 -19.00
N TYR A 59 17.75 -4.33 -17.79
CA TYR A 59 19.09 -4.79 -17.45
C TYR A 59 19.49 -6.01 -18.28
N GLN A 60 18.62 -7.02 -18.33
CA GLN A 60 18.87 -8.24 -19.10
C GLN A 60 19.04 -7.95 -20.59
N ALA A 61 18.21 -7.06 -21.16
CA ALA A 61 18.30 -6.68 -22.56
C ALA A 61 19.63 -5.99 -22.92
N LYS A 62 20.26 -5.29 -21.96
CA LYS A 62 21.51 -4.55 -22.20
C LYS A 62 22.75 -5.36 -21.85
N GLU A 63 22.75 -6.04 -20.71
CA GLU A 63 23.92 -6.76 -20.17
C GLU A 63 23.93 -8.25 -20.58
N GLY A 64 22.84 -8.76 -21.15
CA GLY A 64 22.73 -10.15 -21.63
C GLY A 64 22.59 -11.19 -20.51
N LYS A 65 22.50 -10.76 -19.24
CA LYS A 65 22.36 -11.61 -18.07
C LYS A 65 21.36 -11.04 -17.08
N LEU A 66 20.82 -11.88 -16.20
CA LEU A 66 19.95 -11.43 -15.12
C LEU A 66 20.77 -10.74 -14.02
N PRO A 67 20.17 -9.81 -13.25
CA PRO A 67 20.80 -9.28 -12.04
C PRO A 67 21.01 -10.40 -11.01
N GLU A 68 22.17 -10.40 -10.38
CA GLU A 68 22.58 -11.36 -9.34
C GLU A 68 22.44 -10.76 -7.94
N ASP A 69 22.41 -9.43 -7.81
CA ASP A 69 22.15 -8.78 -6.51
C ASP A 69 20.65 -8.77 -6.18
N LYS A 70 20.29 -9.52 -5.14
CA LYS A 70 18.92 -9.60 -4.59
C LYS A 70 18.38 -8.26 -4.10
N ASN A 71 19.24 -7.27 -3.82
CA ASN A 71 18.85 -5.94 -3.32
C ASN A 71 18.86 -4.86 -4.41
N GLY A 72 18.96 -5.26 -5.68
CA GLY A 72 18.85 -4.39 -6.84
C GLY A 72 20.00 -3.40 -7.02
N GLY A 73 21.18 -3.66 -6.41
CA GLY A 73 22.39 -2.84 -6.56
C GLY A 73 22.79 -2.62 -8.01
N GLU A 74 22.65 -3.63 -8.85
CA GLU A 74 22.95 -3.55 -10.29
C GLU A 74 21.89 -2.78 -11.10
N LEU A 75 20.67 -2.65 -10.56
CA LEU A 75 19.60 -1.89 -11.18
C LEU A 75 19.71 -0.38 -10.88
N LYS A 76 20.35 -0.02 -9.77
CA LYS A 76 20.56 1.37 -9.35
C LYS A 76 21.84 1.96 -9.97
N PRO A 77 21.87 3.26 -10.30
CA PRO A 77 20.73 4.16 -10.53
C PRO A 77 20.19 4.07 -11.97
N ASN A 78 20.80 3.24 -12.83
CA ASN A 78 20.66 3.31 -14.28
C ASN A 78 19.31 2.78 -14.81
N TYR A 79 18.68 1.87 -14.07
CA TYR A 79 17.41 1.22 -14.45
C TYR A 79 16.27 1.58 -13.51
N VAL A 80 16.59 1.87 -12.25
CA VAL A 80 15.69 2.47 -11.25
C VAL A 80 16.39 3.60 -10.51
N ALA A 81 15.71 4.73 -10.35
CA ALA A 81 16.28 5.90 -9.67
C ALA A 81 16.53 5.65 -8.18
N ALA A 82 15.66 4.88 -7.53
CA ALA A 82 15.78 4.47 -6.13
C ALA A 82 15.14 3.09 -5.95
N TRP A 83 15.64 2.32 -4.98
CA TRP A 83 15.00 1.06 -4.61
C TRP A 83 13.70 1.36 -3.85
N PRO A 84 12.54 0.85 -4.29
CA PRO A 84 11.29 1.11 -3.60
C PRO A 84 11.28 0.43 -2.23
N VAL A 85 10.53 1.00 -1.29
CA VAL A 85 10.31 0.44 0.05
C VAL A 85 8.85 0.02 0.15
N PRO A 86 8.55 -1.22 0.60
CA PRO A 86 7.18 -1.66 0.82
C PRO A 86 6.43 -0.74 1.79
N PRO A 87 5.12 -0.51 1.58
CA PRO A 87 4.32 0.19 2.57
C PRO A 87 4.18 -0.63 3.85
N SER A 88 4.05 0.05 4.99
CA SER A 88 3.72 -0.57 6.27
C SER A 88 2.22 -0.55 6.57
N GLY A 89 1.79 -1.47 7.43
CA GLY A 89 0.43 -1.71 7.85
C GLY A 89 -0.32 -2.65 6.91
N ASP A 90 -1.50 -3.10 7.33
CA ASP A 90 -2.32 -4.04 6.58
C ASP A 90 -2.54 -3.64 5.13
N VAL A 91 -2.60 -4.66 4.28
CA VAL A 91 -2.69 -4.55 2.83
C VAL A 91 -3.86 -5.37 2.32
N ILE A 92 -4.53 -4.83 1.29
CA ILE A 92 -5.54 -5.53 0.52
C ILE A 92 -5.12 -5.55 -0.95
N ILE A 93 -4.94 -6.73 -1.52
CA ILE A 93 -4.63 -6.93 -2.93
C ILE A 93 -5.86 -7.51 -3.61
N THR A 94 -6.31 -6.86 -4.70
CA THR A 94 -7.38 -7.40 -5.54
C THR A 94 -6.79 -8.42 -6.51
N THR A 95 -7.28 -9.66 -6.43
CA THR A 95 -6.87 -10.75 -7.31
C THR A 95 -7.55 -10.64 -8.67
N THR A 96 -7.07 -11.40 -9.66
CA THR A 96 -7.53 -11.38 -11.05
C THR A 96 -9.01 -11.74 -11.21
N ASN A 97 -9.59 -12.50 -10.28
CA ASN A 97 -11.02 -12.82 -10.24
C ASN A 97 -11.87 -11.78 -9.46
N GLY A 98 -11.28 -10.66 -9.03
CA GLY A 98 -11.95 -9.61 -8.28
C GLY A 98 -12.10 -9.88 -6.78
N ALA A 99 -11.58 -11.02 -6.26
CA ALA A 99 -11.54 -11.27 -4.84
C ALA A 99 -10.47 -10.38 -4.15
N ALA A 100 -10.65 -10.11 -2.86
CA ALA A 100 -9.71 -9.34 -2.07
C ALA A 100 -8.89 -10.29 -1.18
N LYS A 101 -7.57 -10.28 -1.34
CA LYS A 101 -6.61 -10.95 -0.46
C LYS A 101 -6.11 -9.94 0.57
N LYS A 102 -6.47 -10.13 1.84
CA LYS A 102 -5.91 -9.34 2.95
C LYS A 102 -4.58 -9.96 3.38
N ILE A 103 -3.59 -9.11 3.64
CA ILE A 103 -2.26 -9.48 4.16
C ILE A 103 -2.02 -8.58 5.36
N GLU A 104 -1.75 -9.18 6.52
CA GLU A 104 -1.45 -8.44 7.74
C GLU A 104 -0.04 -7.87 7.67
N ASP A 105 0.20 -6.72 8.30
CA ASP A 105 1.51 -6.04 8.28
C ASP A 105 2.68 -6.96 8.64
N LYS A 106 2.49 -7.81 9.65
CA LYS A 106 3.52 -8.78 10.10
C LYS A 106 3.94 -9.79 9.03
N ASP A 107 3.10 -10.00 8.02
CA ASP A 107 3.34 -10.96 6.94
C ASP A 107 3.89 -10.27 5.68
N ILE A 108 4.03 -8.94 5.71
CA ILE A 108 4.65 -8.16 4.64
C ILE A 108 6.15 -8.11 4.91
N ALA A 109 6.95 -8.54 3.94
CA ALA A 109 8.39 -8.40 4.04
C ALA A 109 8.79 -6.91 4.03
N GLU A 110 9.77 -6.56 4.86
CA GLU A 110 10.26 -5.18 5.01
C GLU A 110 10.98 -4.66 3.75
N THR A 111 11.36 -5.55 2.84
CA THR A 111 12.10 -5.21 1.62
C THR A 111 11.60 -5.98 0.42
N TYR A 112 11.71 -5.37 -0.76
CA TYR A 112 11.63 -6.08 -2.03
C TYR A 112 12.96 -6.76 -2.34
N THR A 113 12.88 -7.96 -2.88
CA THR A 113 14.04 -8.75 -3.31
C THR A 113 13.89 -9.16 -4.78
N LEU A 114 15.00 -9.59 -5.40
CA LEU A 114 14.96 -10.19 -6.73
C LEU A 114 15.07 -11.71 -6.63
N ASP A 115 14.27 -12.39 -7.45
CA ASP A 115 14.51 -13.75 -7.89
C ASP A 115 15.62 -13.74 -8.95
N THR A 116 16.85 -14.01 -8.52
CA THR A 116 18.03 -14.04 -9.38
C THR A 116 18.01 -15.22 -10.36
N VAL A 117 17.11 -16.19 -10.18
CA VAL A 117 16.98 -17.37 -11.04
C VAL A 117 15.96 -17.10 -12.15
N ASN A 118 14.79 -16.58 -11.78
CA ASN A 118 13.68 -16.38 -12.72
C ASN A 118 13.55 -14.93 -13.24
N GLY A 119 14.35 -13.99 -12.74
CA GLY A 119 14.35 -12.60 -13.17
C GLY A 119 13.08 -11.86 -12.79
N ARG A 120 12.58 -12.06 -11.56
CA ARG A 120 11.33 -11.47 -11.07
C ARG A 120 11.53 -10.71 -9.77
N ALA A 121 10.77 -9.65 -9.60
CA ALA A 121 10.64 -8.95 -8.33
C ALA A 121 9.80 -9.77 -7.35
N MET A 122 10.21 -9.77 -6.09
CA MET A 122 9.55 -10.49 -5.00
C MET A 122 9.33 -9.58 -3.79
N ILE A 123 8.28 -9.88 -3.04
CA ILE A 123 8.10 -9.43 -1.66
C ILE A 123 7.97 -10.66 -0.78
N GLY A 124 8.93 -10.85 0.14
CA GLY A 124 9.09 -12.11 0.85
C GLY A 124 9.37 -13.25 -0.13
N ASN A 125 8.41 -14.17 -0.27
CA ASN A 125 8.47 -15.31 -1.19
C ASN A 125 7.49 -15.20 -2.37
N ASP A 126 6.72 -14.11 -2.46
CA ASP A 126 5.66 -13.96 -3.46
C ASP A 126 6.12 -12.99 -4.58
N THR A 127 5.93 -13.39 -5.83
CA THR A 127 6.00 -12.51 -7.00
C THR A 127 4.66 -11.80 -7.21
N VAL A 128 4.63 -10.80 -8.10
CA VAL A 128 3.36 -10.12 -8.43
C VAL A 128 2.27 -11.09 -8.88
N ASP A 129 2.62 -12.11 -9.67
CA ASP A 129 1.68 -13.11 -10.19
C ASP A 129 1.10 -13.98 -9.07
N SER A 130 1.92 -14.37 -8.09
CA SER A 130 1.49 -15.12 -6.91
C SER A 130 0.60 -14.31 -5.97
N LEU A 131 0.73 -12.98 -5.98
CA LEU A 131 -0.11 -12.09 -5.15
C LEU A 131 -1.49 -11.85 -5.77
N ILE A 132 -1.56 -11.72 -7.09
CA ILE A 132 -2.81 -11.41 -7.80
C ILE A 132 -3.56 -12.66 -8.25
N THR A 133 -2.93 -13.83 -8.28
CA THR A 133 -3.60 -15.08 -8.64
C THR A 133 -4.17 -15.74 -7.37
N PRO A 134 -5.46 -16.11 -7.35
CA PRO A 134 -6.02 -16.83 -6.22
C PRO A 134 -5.30 -18.18 -6.03
N LYS A 135 -4.91 -18.50 -4.79
CA LYS A 135 -4.42 -19.85 -4.44
C LYS A 135 -5.61 -20.82 -4.57
N GLN A 136 -5.39 -21.94 -5.27
CA GLN A 136 -6.35 -23.04 -5.41
C GLN A 136 -6.63 -23.69 -4.04
#